data_AF-A0A9P5GSK4-F1
#
_entry.id   AF-A0A9P5GSK4-F1
#
_cell.length_a   1.000
_cell.length_b   1.000
_cell.length_c   1.000
_cell.angle_alpha   90.00
_cell.angle_beta   90.00
_cell.angle_gamma   90.00
#
_symmetry.space_group_name_H-M   'P 1'
#
loop_
_entity.id
_entity.type
_entity.pdbx_description
1 polymer ?
#
loop_
_entity_poly.entity_id
_entity_poly.type
_entity_poly.pdbx_seq_one_letter_code
_entity_poly.pdbx_strand_id
1 'polypeptide(L)'
;MTIHSVLRNPEVYAEPMKFIPERWIGSAEEVRQLDKYFVPFARGNSSCMGQSMTYSWLYSVIGTVIRKFQLELHETDEKNVHIVRDCFNGQTAPGLNVINVKVAKEFN
;
A
#
# COMPACT_ATOMS: atom_id res chain seq x y z
N MET A 1 5.21 -14.15 -14.11
CA MET A 1 4.98 -13.82 -12.68
C MET A 1 4.08 -12.60 -12.64
N THR A 2 2.98 -12.63 -11.88
CA THR A 2 2.09 -11.45 -11.75
C THR A 2 2.74 -10.41 -10.83
N ILE A 3 2.35 -9.14 -10.95
CA ILE A 3 2.84 -8.07 -10.05
C ILE A 3 2.59 -8.44 -8.59
N HIS A 4 1.42 -9.01 -8.29
CA HIS A 4 1.06 -9.50 -6.96
C HIS A 4 2.09 -10.50 -6.41
N SER A 5 2.51 -11.49 -7.21
CA SER A 5 3.49 -12.49 -6.80
C SER A 5 4.90 -11.92 -6.62
N VAL A 6 5.34 -10.99 -7.48
CA VAL A 6 6.66 -10.33 -7.34
C VAL A 6 6.74 -9.57 -6.02
N LEU A 7 5.73 -8.73 -5.76
CA LEU A 7 5.69 -7.86 -4.57
C LEU A 7 5.47 -8.62 -3.26
N ARG A 8 5.19 -9.92 -3.33
CA ARG A 8 5.01 -10.80 -2.17
C ARG A 8 5.99 -11.97 -2.14
N ASN A 9 7.05 -11.93 -2.96
CA ASN A 9 8.05 -12.99 -2.98
C ASN A 9 8.92 -12.94 -1.70
N PRO A 10 8.93 -14.00 -0.86
CA PRO A 10 9.75 -14.04 0.36
C PRO A 10 11.26 -14.06 0.10
N GLU A 11 11.70 -14.44 -1.11
CA GLU A 11 13.12 -14.38 -1.51
C GLU A 11 13.60 -12.94 -1.75
N VAL A 12 12.66 -12.02 -2.02
CA VAL A 12 12.96 -10.60 -2.28
C VAL A 12 12.63 -9.76 -1.05
N TYR A 13 11.45 -9.98 -0.46
CA TYR A 13 10.94 -9.21 0.66
C TYR A 13 10.82 -10.12 1.88
N ALA A 14 11.65 -9.92 2.89
CA ALA A 14 11.48 -10.59 4.18
C ALA A 14 10.09 -10.26 4.75
N GLU A 15 9.38 -11.26 5.25
CA GLU A 15 8.01 -11.14 5.78
C GLU A 15 7.07 -10.36 4.84
N PRO A 16 6.88 -10.83 3.59
CA PRO A 16 6.27 -10.03 2.51
C PRO A 16 4.81 -9.63 2.75
N MET A 17 4.14 -10.35 3.65
CA MET A 17 2.74 -10.10 4.00
C MET A 17 2.57 -9.09 5.15
N LYS A 18 3.66 -8.69 5.82
CA LYS A 18 3.62 -7.68 6.89
C LYS A 18 3.88 -6.29 6.33
N PHE A 19 3.10 -5.31 6.81
CA PHE A 19 3.35 -3.91 6.53
C PHE A 19 4.53 -3.41 7.38
N ILE A 20 5.72 -3.32 6.76
CA ILE A 20 6.96 -2.89 7.41
C ILE A 20 7.53 -1.72 6.60
N PRO A 21 7.15 -0.45 6.87
CA PRO A 21 7.67 0.72 6.17
C PRO A 21 9.18 0.90 6.32
N GLU A 22 9.74 0.50 7.46
CA GLU A 22 11.14 0.68 7.84
C GLU A 22 12.10 -0.01 6.87
N ARG A 23 11.64 -1.02 6.12
CA ARG A 23 12.45 -1.70 5.10
C ARG A 23 12.95 -0.75 3.99
N TRP A 24 12.32 0.41 3.84
CA TRP A 24 12.70 1.44 2.86
C TRP A 24 13.59 2.54 3.43
N ILE A 25 13.95 2.46 4.72
CA ILE A 25 14.76 3.46 5.46
C ILE A 25 16.16 2.90 5.81
N GLY A 26 16.52 1.74 5.24
CA GLY A 26 17.81 1.08 5.45
C GLY A 26 18.98 1.73 4.70
N SER A 27 20.08 0.98 4.58
CA SER A 27 21.21 1.43 3.77
C SER A 27 20.81 1.60 2.29
N ALA A 28 21.49 2.50 1.58
CA ALA A 28 21.22 2.75 0.17
C ALA A 28 21.35 1.49 -0.70
N GLU A 29 22.18 0.52 -0.28
CA GLU A 29 22.35 -0.74 -0.99
C GLU A 29 21.17 -1.68 -0.78
N GLU A 30 20.72 -1.87 0.45
CA GLU A 30 19.54 -2.68 0.76
C GLU A 30 18.30 -2.15 0.02
N VAL A 31 18.09 -0.82 0.07
CA VAL A 31 16.97 -0.18 -0.61
C VAL A 31 17.06 -0.36 -2.13
N ARG A 32 18.25 -0.23 -2.74
CA ARG A 32 18.44 -0.48 -4.18
C ARG A 32 18.08 -1.91 -4.59
N GLN A 33 18.45 -2.89 -3.78
CA GLN A 33 18.12 -4.29 -4.07
C GLN A 33 16.61 -4.53 -4.06
N LEU A 34 15.89 -3.92 -3.11
CA LEU A 34 14.43 -3.99 -3.04
C LEU A 34 13.73 -3.23 -4.18
N ASP A 35 14.22 -2.03 -4.52
CA ASP A 35 13.67 -1.18 -5.57
C ASP A 35 13.76 -1.80 -6.97
N LYS A 36 14.77 -2.66 -7.20
CA LYS A 36 14.88 -3.45 -8.42
C LYS A 36 13.62 -4.26 -8.70
N TYR A 37 12.98 -4.81 -7.67
CA TYR A 37 11.78 -5.66 -7.77
C TYR A 37 10.48 -4.93 -7.43
N PHE A 38 10.57 -3.65 -7.03
CA PHE A 38 9.41 -2.85 -6.72
C PHE A 38 8.73 -2.35 -8.00
N VAL A 39 7.73 -3.09 -8.47
CA VAL A 39 7.01 -2.84 -9.73
C VAL A 39 5.49 -2.66 -9.58
N PRO A 40 5.00 -1.83 -8.63
CA PRO A 40 3.56 -1.65 -8.40
C PRO A 40 2.81 -1.05 -9.59
N PHE A 41 3.52 -0.34 -10.48
CA PHE A 41 2.97 0.30 -11.68
C PHE A 41 3.43 -0.39 -12.97
N ALA A 42 3.81 -1.68 -12.88
CA ALA A 42 4.60 -2.38 -13.89
C ALA A 42 5.92 -1.64 -14.20
N ARG A 43 6.69 -2.11 -15.19
CA ARG A 43 7.95 -1.49 -15.64
C ARG A 43 8.12 -1.69 -17.15
N GLY A 44 8.86 -0.79 -17.80
CA GLY A 44 9.11 -0.83 -19.25
C GLY A 44 8.00 -0.16 -20.06
N ASN A 45 7.85 -0.52 -21.33
CA ASN A 45 6.95 0.15 -22.28
C ASN A 45 5.46 0.10 -21.90
N SER A 46 5.07 -0.82 -21.01
CA SER A 46 3.70 -0.97 -20.54
C SER A 46 3.52 -0.49 -19.09
N SER A 47 4.47 0.28 -18.55
CA SER A 47 4.32 0.89 -17.22
C SER A 47 3.23 1.95 -17.20
N CYS A 48 2.57 2.13 -16.06
CA CYS A 48 1.60 3.19 -15.88
C CYS A 48 2.26 4.57 -16.06
N MET A 49 1.79 5.35 -17.04
CA MET A 49 2.25 6.73 -17.26
C MET A 49 1.88 7.67 -16.10
N GLY A 50 0.90 7.28 -15.27
CA GLY A 50 0.42 8.07 -14.13
C GLY A 50 1.24 7.94 -12.85
N GLN A 51 2.34 7.18 -12.82
CA GLN A 51 3.09 6.89 -11.60
C GLN A 51 3.50 8.14 -10.82
N SER A 52 4.09 9.14 -11.49
CA SER A 52 4.52 10.39 -10.84
C SER A 52 3.34 11.15 -10.24
N MET A 53 2.22 11.21 -10.95
CA MET A 53 0.99 11.84 -10.47
C MET A 53 0.45 11.12 -9.24
N THR A 54 0.41 9.78 -9.27
CA THR A 54 -0.06 8.97 -8.13
C THR A 54 0.78 9.24 -6.88
N TYR A 55 2.11 9.33 -6.99
CA TYR A 55 2.94 9.65 -5.82
C TYR A 55 2.69 11.05 -5.27
N SER A 56 2.57 12.06 -6.13
CA SER A 56 2.22 13.42 -5.68
C SER A 56 0.89 13.43 -4.91
N TRP A 57 -0.13 12.75 -5.44
CA TRP A 57 -1.43 12.64 -4.78
C TRP A 57 -1.34 11.90 -3.45
N LEU A 58 -0.65 10.75 -3.40
CA LEU A 58 -0.50 9.97 -2.17
C LEU A 58 0.19 10.77 -1.07
N TYR A 59 1.28 11.48 -1.39
CA TYR A 59 1.98 12.31 -0.41
C TYR A 59 1.12 13.48 0.08
N SER A 60 0.40 14.16 -0.81
CA SER A 60 -0.50 15.25 -0.44
C SER A 60 -1.66 14.77 0.43
N VAL A 61 -2.31 13.66 0.08
CA VAL A 61 -3.45 13.12 0.82
C VAL A 61 -3.00 12.58 2.18
N ILE A 62 -2.01 11.69 2.22
CA ILE A 62 -1.52 11.10 3.48
C ILE A 62 -1.00 12.20 4.39
N GLY A 63 -0.15 13.08 3.87
CA GLY A 63 0.41 14.19 4.65
C GLY A 63 -0.66 15.15 5.18
N THR A 64 -1.75 15.37 4.46
CA THR A 64 -2.85 16.22 4.95
C THR A 64 -3.67 15.49 6.02
N VAL A 65 -4.07 14.25 5.75
CA VAL A 65 -4.93 13.47 6.65
C VAL A 65 -4.26 13.28 8.01
N ILE A 66 -3.00 12.84 8.04
CA ILE A 66 -2.29 12.55 9.30
C ILE A 66 -1.99 13.81 10.12
N ARG A 67 -1.85 14.97 9.47
CA ARG A 67 -1.58 16.25 10.15
C ARG A 67 -2.85 16.88 10.70
N LYS A 68 -3.97 16.73 9.99
CA LYS A 68 -5.24 17.38 10.36
C LYS A 68 -6.14 16.53 11.24
N PHE A 69 -6.03 15.20 11.20
CA PHE A 69 -7.00 14.34 11.89
C PHE A 69 -6.33 13.24 12.69
N GLN A 70 -6.86 13.00 13.88
CA GLN A 70 -6.70 11.75 14.60
C GLN A 70 -7.87 10.83 14.23
N LEU A 71 -7.57 9.68 13.64
CA LEU A 71 -8.55 8.72 13.17
C LEU A 71 -8.61 7.50 14.07
N GLU A 72 -9.81 6.97 14.26
CA GLU A 72 -10.06 5.70 14.94
C GLU A 72 -10.90 4.80 14.04
N LEU A 73 -10.70 3.49 14.11
CA LEU A 73 -11.50 2.53 13.36
C LEU A 73 -12.97 2.59 13.83
N HIS A 74 -13.89 2.48 12.87
CA HIS A 74 -15.32 2.39 13.13
C HIS A 74 -15.88 1.24 12.31
N GLU A 75 -16.49 0.24 12.93
CA GLU A 75 -17.10 -0.91 12.22
C GLU A 75 -16.18 -1.56 11.16
N THR A 76 -14.87 -1.55 11.41
CA THR A 76 -13.83 -2.04 10.49
C THR A 76 -12.91 -2.97 11.25
N ASP A 77 -12.67 -4.16 10.68
CA ASP A 77 -11.75 -5.16 11.18
C ASP A 77 -10.76 -5.62 10.10
N GLU A 78 -9.92 -6.60 10.42
CA GLU A 78 -8.93 -7.14 9.47
C GLU A 78 -9.58 -7.79 8.24
N LYS A 79 -10.81 -8.31 8.35
CA LYS A 79 -11.52 -8.95 7.24
C LYS A 79 -11.89 -7.93 6.16
N ASN A 80 -12.02 -6.65 6.52
CA ASN A 80 -12.26 -5.56 5.58
C ASN A 80 -11.06 -5.25 4.66
N VAL A 81 -9.85 -5.70 5.03
CA VAL A 81 -8.62 -5.50 4.22
C VAL A 81 -8.00 -6.81 3.75
N HIS A 82 -8.44 -7.95 4.28
CA HIS A 82 -7.93 -9.26 3.88
C HIS A 82 -8.42 -9.65 2.47
N ILE A 83 -7.50 -9.65 1.51
CA ILE A 83 -7.77 -10.00 0.12
C ILE A 83 -7.99 -11.52 0.01
N VAL A 84 -9.16 -11.93 -0.47
CA VAL A 84 -9.51 -13.35 -0.67
C VAL A 84 -9.63 -13.72 -2.14
N ARG A 85 -9.75 -12.74 -3.03
CA ARG A 85 -9.93 -12.95 -4.47
C ARG A 85 -9.15 -11.90 -5.26
N ASP A 86 -8.53 -12.32 -6.35
CA ASP A 86 -7.95 -11.42 -7.34
C ASP A 86 -8.93 -11.28 -8.51
N CYS A 87 -9.49 -10.07 -8.68
CA CYS A 87 -10.47 -9.76 -9.72
C CYS A 87 -10.03 -8.48 -10.44
N PHE A 88 -8.86 -8.51 -11.08
CA PHE A 88 -8.12 -7.35 -11.61
C PHE A 88 -7.54 -6.44 -10.52
N ASN A 89 -8.30 -6.19 -9.45
CA ASN A 89 -7.83 -5.69 -8.17
C ASN A 89 -8.09 -6.73 -7.08
N GLY A 90 -7.28 -6.71 -6.02
CA GLY A 90 -7.56 -7.52 -4.83
C GLY A 90 -8.91 -7.15 -4.23
N GLN A 91 -9.74 -8.16 -3.96
CA GLN A 91 -11.07 -8.02 -3.36
C GLN A 91 -11.12 -8.78 -2.04
N THR A 92 -11.76 -8.18 -1.04
CA THR A 92 -12.11 -8.87 0.20
C THR A 92 -13.38 -9.71 0.02
N ALA A 93 -13.84 -10.32 1.12
CA ALA A 93 -15.08 -11.08 1.09
C ALA A 93 -16.24 -10.18 0.65
N PRO A 94 -17.25 -10.70 -0.07
CA PRO A 94 -18.37 -9.89 -0.54
C PRO A 94 -18.99 -9.04 0.59
N GLY A 95 -19.15 -7.74 0.34
CA GLY A 95 -19.68 -6.78 1.32
C GLY A 95 -18.66 -6.18 2.29
N LEU A 96 -17.40 -6.65 2.30
CA LEU A 96 -16.38 -6.17 3.24
C LEU A 96 -15.36 -5.19 2.62
N ASN A 97 -15.47 -4.85 1.33
CA ASN A 97 -14.62 -3.84 0.67
C ASN A 97 -15.03 -2.41 1.09
N VAL A 98 -15.17 -2.16 2.39
CA VAL A 98 -15.50 -0.87 2.96
C VAL A 98 -14.61 -0.65 4.17
N ILE A 99 -14.04 0.55 4.28
CA ILE A 99 -13.20 0.97 5.40
C ILE A 99 -13.84 2.20 6.00
N ASN A 100 -14.34 2.04 7.21
CA ASN A 100 -15.01 3.08 7.97
C ASN A 100 -14.09 3.55 9.08
N VAL A 101 -13.92 4.86 9.16
CA VAL A 101 -13.11 5.53 10.20
C VAL A 101 -13.91 6.68 10.76
N LYS A 102 -13.75 6.93 12.06
CA LYS A 102 -14.28 8.11 12.74
C LYS A 102 -13.15 9.08 13.01
N VAL A 103 -13.44 10.38 12.89
CA VAL A 103 -12.53 11.44 13.31
C VAL A 103 -12.66 11.57 14.82
N ALA A 104 -11.63 11.15 15.56
CA ALA A 104 -11.57 11.28 17.00
C ALA A 104 -11.22 12.72 17.42
N LYS A 105 -10.38 13.39 16.62
CA LYS A 105 -9.96 14.78 16.84
C LYS A 105 -9.53 15.44 15.53
N GLU A 106 -9.80 16.73 15.40
CA GLU A 106 -9.21 17.59 14.37
C GLU A 106 -8.12 18.47 14.99
N PHE A 107 -6.99 18.57 14.30
CA PHE A 107 -5.88 19.43 14.62
C PHE A 107 -5.97 20.68 13.75
N ASN A 108 -6.01 21.85 14.38
CA ASN A 108 -6.01 23.16 13.72
C ASN A 108 -4.63 23.50 13.16
#